data_AF-A0A9D8LFZ1-F1
#
_entry.id   AF-A0A9D8LFZ1-F1
#
_cell.length_a   1.000
_cell.length_b   1.000
_cell.length_c   1.000
_cell.angle_alpha   90.00
_cell.angle_beta   90.00
_cell.angle_gamma   90.00
#
_symmetry.space_group_name_H-M   'P 1'
#
loop_
_entity.id
_entity.type
_entity.pdbx_description
1 polymer ?
#
loop_
_entity_poly.entity_id
_entity_poly.type
_entity_poly.pdbx_seq_one_letter_code
_entity_poly.pdbx_strand_id
1 'polypeptide(L)'
;MSLSRRGLLAGLGAAALAPAARAQAIEPGRSSLSVSARPLSVFEPGNPTKTRFGQLVFRSGLVLSAGHPRFGGFSGLWRSPDGTQLVAVSDKASWLTGRLVRRDGRLVGLEQAEIAPVLGVSGRPLARSRYYDTEALAIQDGIAYLAVERTHDILRFDWAKYGVEARARIVQVPPAAKRLPSNRGMEALGVVPAGHP
;
A
#
# COMPACT_ATOMS: atom_id res chain seq x y z
N MET A 1 -55.73 63.67 -3.55
CA MET A 1 -55.55 62.41 -4.30
C MET A 1 -54.17 62.42 -4.94
N SER A 2 -53.49 61.28 -4.84
CA SER A 2 -52.21 60.85 -5.46
C SER A 2 -50.92 61.66 -5.25
N LEU A 3 -50.12 61.23 -4.28
CA LEU A 3 -48.65 61.24 -4.38
C LEU A 3 -48.22 59.97 -5.14
N SER A 4 -47.32 60.08 -6.11
CA SER A 4 -46.77 58.91 -6.80
C SER A 4 -45.34 59.11 -7.31
N ARG A 5 -44.54 58.08 -7.02
CA ARG A 5 -43.26 57.65 -7.63
C ARG A 5 -42.00 58.46 -7.31
N ARG A 6 -41.41 58.12 -6.16
CA ARG A 6 -39.95 57.89 -6.08
C ARG A 6 -39.72 56.46 -5.59
N GLY A 7 -39.03 55.68 -6.40
CA GLY A 7 -38.74 54.27 -6.15
C GLY A 7 -37.75 54.12 -4.99
N LEU A 8 -38.06 53.20 -4.09
CA LEU A 8 -37.13 52.69 -3.10
C LEU A 8 -36.74 51.28 -3.56
N LEU A 9 -35.50 51.11 -4.00
CA LEU A 9 -34.90 49.80 -4.27
C LEU A 9 -34.67 49.07 -2.94
N ALA A 10 -35.32 47.93 -2.80
CA ALA A 10 -35.11 47.00 -1.69
C ALA A 10 -33.71 46.37 -1.80
N GLY A 11 -32.84 46.65 -0.83
CA GLY A 11 -31.58 45.93 -0.65
C GLY A 11 -31.82 44.61 0.07
N LEU A 12 -31.97 43.51 -0.67
CA LEU A 12 -31.84 42.16 -0.14
C LEU A 12 -30.35 41.80 -0.08
N GLY A 13 -29.76 41.89 1.11
CA GLY A 13 -28.42 41.39 1.37
C GLY A 13 -28.41 39.86 1.27
N ALA A 14 -27.89 39.33 0.16
CA ALA A 14 -27.62 37.91 0.02
C ALA A 14 -26.37 37.56 0.86
N ALA A 15 -26.58 36.93 2.02
CA ALA A 15 -25.50 36.31 2.77
C ALA A 15 -25.02 35.07 2.01
N ALA A 16 -23.90 35.19 1.30
CA ALA A 16 -23.23 34.06 0.68
C ALA A 16 -22.62 33.18 1.79
N LEU A 17 -23.31 32.10 2.15
CA LEU A 17 -22.74 31.01 2.94
C LEU A 17 -21.69 30.31 2.07
N ALA A 18 -20.42 30.70 2.22
CA ALA A 18 -19.31 29.92 1.69
C ALA A 18 -19.34 28.52 2.34
N PRO A 19 -19.28 27.42 1.56
CA PRO A 19 -19.18 26.10 2.15
C PRO A 19 -17.90 26.03 2.96
N ALA A 20 -18.02 25.70 4.25
CA ALA A 20 -16.87 25.42 5.10
C ALA A 20 -16.01 24.36 4.42
N ALA A 21 -14.78 24.73 4.06
CA ALA A 21 -13.79 23.78 3.60
C ALA A 21 -13.66 22.71 4.69
N ARG A 22 -14.14 21.49 4.41
CA ARG A 22 -13.91 20.34 5.29
C ARG A 22 -12.40 20.23 5.45
N ALA A 23 -11.89 20.56 6.63
CA ALA A 23 -10.55 20.21 7.03
C ALA A 23 -10.45 18.69 6.87
N GLN A 24 -9.75 18.24 5.82
CA GLN A 24 -9.44 16.83 5.65
C GLN A 24 -8.63 16.44 6.88
N ALA A 25 -9.15 15.52 7.68
CA ALA A 25 -8.40 14.96 8.79
C ALA A 25 -7.01 14.55 8.28
N ILE A 26 -5.97 15.00 8.97
CA ILE A 26 -4.61 14.55 8.74
C ILE A 26 -4.67 13.05 9.01
N GLU A 27 -4.65 12.25 7.95
CA GLU A 27 -4.66 10.81 8.15
C GLU A 27 -3.38 10.42 8.88
N PRO A 28 -3.48 9.58 9.93
CA PRO A 28 -2.31 9.19 10.70
C PRO A 28 -1.27 8.57 9.76
N GLY A 29 -0.05 9.10 9.87
CA GLY A 29 1.08 8.75 9.01
C GLY A 29 1.60 7.35 9.27
N ARG A 30 1.65 6.90 10.53
CA ARG A 30 1.91 5.50 10.87
C ARG A 30 1.10 5.15 12.12
N SER A 31 0.63 3.91 12.17
CA SER A 31 -0.15 3.41 13.29
C SER A 31 0.35 2.01 13.65
N SER A 32 0.51 1.74 14.94
CA SER A 32 0.64 0.37 15.42
C SER A 32 -0.66 -0.39 15.11
N LEU A 33 -0.52 -1.68 14.82
CA LEU A 33 -1.61 -2.52 14.39
C LEU A 33 -1.70 -3.75 15.27
N SER A 34 -2.83 -3.92 15.95
CA SER A 34 -3.16 -5.20 16.58
C SER A 34 -3.62 -6.17 15.50
N VAL A 35 -2.82 -7.20 15.25
CA VAL A 35 -3.08 -8.22 14.22
C VAL A 35 -3.44 -9.53 14.92
N SER A 36 -4.60 -10.07 14.58
CA SER A 36 -4.90 -11.48 14.87
C SER A 36 -4.26 -12.33 13.78
N ALA A 37 -3.44 -13.29 14.19
CA ALA A 37 -2.74 -14.19 13.29
C ALA A 37 -3.11 -15.63 13.64
N ARG A 38 -3.85 -16.29 12.74
CA ARG A 38 -4.20 -17.70 12.88
C ARG A 38 -3.27 -18.56 12.03
N PRO A 39 -2.55 -19.53 12.60
CA PRO A 39 -1.72 -20.45 11.82
C PRO A 39 -2.54 -21.23 10.80
N LEU A 40 -2.06 -21.26 9.55
CA LEU A 40 -2.55 -22.13 8.49
C LEU A 40 -1.61 -23.33 8.39
N SER A 41 -2.03 -24.47 8.94
CA SER A 41 -1.26 -25.72 8.93
C SER A 41 -1.47 -26.57 7.68
N VAL A 42 -2.60 -26.37 6.99
CA VAL A 42 -3.02 -27.14 5.81
C VAL A 42 -3.34 -26.16 4.68
N PHE A 43 -2.76 -26.38 3.51
CA PHE A 43 -3.03 -25.54 2.32
C PHE A 43 -4.28 -25.99 1.55
N GLU A 44 -4.51 -27.31 1.47
CA GLU A 44 -5.66 -27.90 0.79
C GLU A 44 -6.55 -28.62 1.82
N PRO A 45 -7.61 -27.98 2.36
CA PRO A 45 -8.43 -28.57 3.42
C PRO A 45 -9.06 -29.93 3.07
N GLY A 46 -9.37 -30.16 1.79
CA GLY A 46 -9.90 -31.43 1.30
C GLY A 46 -8.86 -32.56 1.21
N ASN A 47 -7.57 -32.24 1.31
CA ASN A 47 -6.49 -33.23 1.34
C ASN A 47 -5.37 -32.79 2.31
N PRO A 48 -5.60 -32.91 3.63
CA PRO A 48 -4.69 -32.34 4.65
C PRO A 48 -3.27 -32.90 4.66
N THR A 49 -3.07 -34.10 4.13
CA THR A 49 -1.75 -34.76 4.05
C THR A 49 -0.94 -34.29 2.84
N LYS A 50 -1.58 -33.67 1.84
CA LYS A 50 -0.92 -33.12 0.66
C LYS A 50 -0.18 -31.84 1.01
N THR A 51 1.13 -31.96 1.12
CA THR A 51 2.04 -30.84 1.43
C THR A 51 2.90 -30.41 0.24
N ARG A 52 2.97 -31.23 -0.82
CA ARG A 52 3.75 -30.94 -2.04
C ARG A 52 2.83 -30.52 -3.20
N PHE A 53 3.18 -29.43 -3.85
CA PHE A 53 2.47 -28.82 -4.98
C PHE A 53 3.48 -28.55 -6.10
N GLY A 54 3.61 -29.52 -7.01
CA GLY A 54 4.69 -29.52 -7.99
C GLY A 54 6.07 -29.51 -7.32
N GLN A 55 6.88 -28.50 -7.63
CA GLN A 55 8.21 -28.32 -7.03
C GLN A 55 8.17 -27.69 -5.63
N LEU A 56 7.02 -27.12 -5.22
CA LEU A 56 6.87 -26.40 -3.97
C LEU A 56 6.40 -27.32 -2.84
N VAL A 57 6.88 -27.05 -1.62
CA VAL A 57 6.40 -27.69 -0.39
C VAL A 57 5.78 -26.63 0.48
N PHE A 58 4.50 -26.79 0.81
CA PHE A 58 3.81 -25.94 1.76
C PHE A 58 4.42 -26.14 3.15
N ARG A 59 5.08 -25.09 3.67
CA ARG A 59 5.69 -25.10 5.00
C ARG A 59 4.67 -24.75 6.07
N SER A 60 4.07 -23.56 5.97
CA SER A 60 3.06 -23.01 6.89
C SER A 60 2.55 -21.70 6.31
N GLY A 61 1.38 -21.25 6.73
CA GLY A 61 0.87 -19.90 6.41
C GLY A 61 0.27 -19.22 7.64
N LEU A 62 -0.17 -17.98 7.46
CA LEU A 62 -0.94 -17.23 8.44
C LEU A 62 -2.19 -16.68 7.76
N VAL A 63 -3.32 -16.75 8.46
CA VAL A 63 -4.50 -15.94 8.17
C VAL A 63 -4.43 -14.72 9.10
N LEU A 64 -4.29 -13.54 8.51
CA LEU A 64 -4.14 -12.28 9.25
C LEU A 64 -5.44 -11.48 9.18
N SER A 65 -5.84 -10.89 10.30
CA SER A 65 -6.93 -9.92 10.36
C SER A 65 -6.61 -8.77 11.30
N ALA A 66 -7.09 -7.57 10.96
CA ALA A 66 -6.98 -6.39 11.80
C ALA A 66 -8.12 -5.41 11.50
N GLY A 67 -8.56 -4.65 12.50
CA GLY A 67 -9.68 -3.70 12.40
C GLY A 67 -9.31 -2.34 11.80
N HIS A 68 -8.23 -2.22 11.02
CA HIS A 68 -7.77 -0.95 10.48
C HIS A 68 -8.29 -0.73 9.05
N PRO A 69 -8.81 0.45 8.67
CA PRO A 69 -9.42 0.69 7.35
C PRO A 69 -8.50 0.46 6.14
N ARG A 70 -7.18 0.56 6.33
CA ARG A 70 -6.17 0.30 5.30
C ARG A 70 -5.71 -1.17 5.24
N PHE A 71 -6.18 -2.03 6.15
CA PHE A 71 -5.70 -3.41 6.21
C PHE A 71 -6.40 -4.28 5.15
N GLY A 72 -5.62 -5.05 4.41
CA GLY A 72 -6.09 -5.93 3.32
C GLY A 72 -5.63 -5.45 1.95
N GLY A 73 -6.03 -6.18 0.91
CA GLY A 73 -5.64 -5.89 -0.48
C GLY A 73 -4.15 -6.03 -0.74
N PHE A 74 -3.41 -6.83 0.05
CA PHE A 74 -1.97 -6.98 -0.10
C PHE A 74 -1.63 -7.72 -1.40
N SER A 75 -0.91 -7.05 -2.29
CA SER A 75 -0.54 -7.49 -3.63
C SER A 75 0.97 -7.76 -3.76
N GLY A 76 1.81 -7.04 -3.00
CA GLY A 76 3.25 -7.25 -2.94
C GLY A 76 3.75 -7.58 -1.53
N LEU A 77 4.79 -8.43 -1.43
CA LEU A 77 5.46 -8.74 -0.17
C LEU A 77 6.96 -8.93 -0.33
N TRP A 78 7.68 -8.70 0.75
CA TRP A 78 9.10 -8.95 0.90
C TRP A 78 9.40 -9.47 2.30
N ARG A 79 10.46 -10.27 2.42
CA ARG A 79 10.98 -10.74 3.70
C ARG A 79 12.46 -10.44 3.80
N SER A 80 12.91 -10.12 5.01
CA SER A 80 14.35 -9.95 5.27
C SER A 80 15.13 -11.23 4.98
N PRO A 81 16.45 -11.14 4.71
CA PRO A 81 17.27 -12.33 4.41
C PRO A 81 17.24 -13.41 5.50
N ASP A 82 17.11 -13.02 6.77
CA ASP A 82 16.92 -13.94 7.92
C ASP A 82 15.46 -14.45 8.05
N GLY A 83 14.56 -13.90 7.25
CA GLY A 83 13.14 -14.20 7.18
C GLY A 83 12.34 -13.76 8.40
N THR A 84 12.86 -12.87 9.25
CA THR A 84 12.19 -12.42 10.48
C THR A 84 11.24 -11.26 10.22
N GLN A 85 11.56 -10.35 9.31
CA GLN A 85 10.74 -9.19 8.99
C GLN A 85 9.86 -9.47 7.77
N LEU A 86 8.62 -8.99 7.83
CA LEU A 86 7.69 -8.91 6.72
C LEU A 86 7.49 -7.43 6.37
N VAL A 87 7.53 -7.14 5.07
CA VAL A 87 7.02 -5.89 4.50
C VAL A 87 6.03 -6.28 3.42
N ALA A 88 4.84 -5.71 3.44
CA ALA A 88 3.84 -5.88 2.40
C ALA A 88 3.29 -4.53 1.96
N VAL A 89 2.79 -4.48 0.74
CA VAL A 89 2.10 -3.31 0.17
C VAL A 89 0.72 -3.74 -0.31
N SER A 90 -0.27 -2.88 -0.10
CA SER A 90 -1.62 -3.09 -0.65
C SER A 90 -1.80 -2.44 -2.01
N ASP A 91 -2.80 -2.92 -2.75
CA ASP A 91 -3.41 -2.34 -3.96
C ASP A 91 -3.90 -0.88 -3.79
N LYS A 92 -3.86 -0.35 -2.57
CA LYS A 92 -4.24 1.01 -2.21
C LYS A 92 -3.09 1.81 -1.60
N ALA A 93 -1.86 1.42 -1.92
CA ALA A 93 -0.64 2.09 -1.51
C ALA A 93 -0.54 2.28 0.01
N SER A 94 -0.72 1.19 0.76
CA SER A 94 -0.45 1.13 2.19
C SER A 94 0.63 0.09 2.50
N TRP A 95 1.61 0.47 3.32
CA TRP A 95 2.59 -0.44 3.91
C TRP A 95 1.98 -1.21 5.07
N LEU A 96 2.25 -2.51 5.13
CA LEU A 96 2.18 -3.31 6.35
C LEU A 96 3.58 -3.80 6.67
N THR A 97 4.06 -3.57 7.88
CA THR A 97 5.30 -4.18 8.39
C THR A 97 5.01 -5.02 9.62
N GLY A 98 5.93 -5.93 9.96
CA GLY A 98 5.89 -6.65 11.24
C GLY A 98 6.95 -7.73 11.31
N ARG A 99 7.11 -8.30 12.50
CA ARG A 99 8.02 -9.41 12.77
C ARG A 99 7.26 -10.74 12.75
N LEU A 100 7.66 -11.63 11.86
CA LEU A 100 7.14 -12.99 11.78
C LEU A 100 7.60 -13.81 12.98
N VAL A 101 6.65 -14.42 13.67
CA VAL A 101 6.92 -15.32 14.79
C VAL A 101 6.91 -16.76 14.31
N ARG A 102 7.91 -17.52 14.73
CA ARG A 102 8.08 -18.93 14.38
C ARG A 102 8.12 -19.80 15.63
N ARG A 103 7.52 -20.97 15.55
CA ARG A 103 7.67 -22.07 16.52
C ARG A 103 7.92 -23.34 15.73
N ASP A 104 8.98 -24.08 16.07
CA ASP A 104 9.37 -25.32 15.38
C ASP A 104 9.47 -25.17 13.86
N GLY A 105 10.05 -24.05 13.41
CA GLY A 105 10.21 -23.72 11.99
C GLY A 105 8.93 -23.32 11.24
N ARG A 106 7.77 -23.24 11.92
CA ARG A 106 6.46 -22.87 11.34
C ARG A 106 6.04 -21.49 11.77
N LEU A 107 5.37 -20.75 10.89
CA LEU A 107 4.78 -19.46 11.21
C LEU A 107 3.64 -19.62 12.22
N VAL A 108 3.67 -18.81 13.29
CA VAL A 108 2.63 -18.81 14.33
C VAL A 108 2.05 -17.43 14.63
N GLY A 109 2.66 -16.35 14.14
CA GLY A 109 2.16 -15.01 14.39
C GLY A 109 2.88 -13.91 13.61
N LEU A 110 2.35 -12.69 13.74
CA LEU A 110 2.95 -11.45 13.29
C LEU A 110 2.89 -10.45 14.45
N GLU A 111 4.05 -10.04 14.95
CA GLU A 111 4.18 -9.12 16.08
C GLU A 111 4.71 -7.76 15.60
N GLN A 112 4.57 -6.74 16.45
CA GLN A 112 5.08 -5.38 16.17
C GLN A 112 4.58 -4.86 14.81
N ALA A 113 3.34 -5.19 14.48
CA ALA A 113 2.78 -4.84 13.19
C ALA A 113 2.49 -3.35 13.14
N GLU A 114 2.79 -2.74 12.00
CA GLU A 114 2.52 -1.33 11.73
C GLU A 114 1.91 -1.15 10.36
N ILE A 115 1.05 -0.15 10.23
CA ILE A 115 0.44 0.24 8.96
C ILE A 115 0.67 1.73 8.70
N ALA A 116 1.04 2.07 7.47
CA ALA A 116 1.37 3.43 7.05
C ALA A 116 0.98 3.65 5.57
N PRO A 117 0.61 4.85 5.13
CA PRO A 117 0.43 5.11 3.72
C PRO A 117 1.79 5.19 3.02
N VAL A 118 1.86 4.74 1.78
CA VAL A 118 3.01 5.00 0.91
C VAL A 118 3.03 6.49 0.56
N LEU A 119 4.17 7.15 0.75
CA LEU A 119 4.31 8.58 0.50
C LEU A 119 4.84 8.85 -0.92
N GLY A 120 4.16 9.73 -1.65
CA GLY A 120 4.62 10.21 -2.94
C GLY A 120 5.79 11.18 -2.86
N VAL A 121 6.22 11.68 -4.02
CA VAL A 121 7.32 12.66 -4.16
C VAL A 121 7.10 13.89 -3.27
N SER A 122 5.85 14.36 -3.18
CA SER A 122 5.46 15.52 -2.37
C SER A 122 5.35 15.24 -0.87
N GLY A 123 5.54 13.99 -0.43
CA GLY A 123 5.28 13.55 0.94
C GLY A 123 3.80 13.34 1.27
N ARG A 124 2.89 13.51 0.30
CA ARG A 124 1.47 13.20 0.46
C ARG A 124 1.21 11.70 0.19
N PRO A 125 0.24 11.07 0.86
CA PRO A 125 -0.17 9.69 0.59
C PRO A 125 -0.49 9.43 -0.89
N LEU A 126 0.04 8.35 -1.45
CA LEU A 126 -0.20 7.94 -2.84
C LEU A 126 -1.65 7.53 -3.10
N ALA A 127 -2.37 7.07 -2.07
CA ALA A 127 -3.79 6.73 -2.11
C ALA A 127 -4.69 7.86 -2.68
N ARG A 128 -4.21 9.11 -2.68
CA ARG A 128 -4.91 10.29 -3.22
C ARG A 128 -4.38 10.74 -4.58
N SER A 129 -3.65 9.87 -5.28
CA SER A 129 -2.98 10.18 -6.54
C SER A 129 -3.21 9.07 -7.57
N ARG A 130 -2.80 9.29 -8.82
CA ARG A 130 -2.83 8.24 -9.87
C ARG A 130 -1.93 7.03 -9.58
N TYR A 131 -1.09 7.08 -8.55
CA TYR A 131 -0.14 6.02 -8.18
C TYR A 131 -0.60 5.13 -7.02
N TYR A 132 -1.89 5.11 -6.67
CA TYR A 132 -2.38 4.31 -5.55
C TYR A 132 -2.33 2.79 -5.80
N ASP A 133 -2.42 2.40 -7.06
CA ASP A 133 -2.63 1.02 -7.53
C ASP A 133 -1.29 0.29 -7.59
N THR A 134 -0.77 -0.04 -6.42
CA THR A 134 0.56 -0.66 -6.26
C THR A 134 0.44 -2.17 -6.18
N GLU A 135 1.07 -2.88 -7.12
CA GLU A 135 0.84 -4.32 -7.32
C GLU A 135 2.03 -5.22 -6.99
N ALA A 136 3.24 -4.66 -6.94
CA ALA A 136 4.44 -5.44 -6.66
C ALA A 136 5.42 -4.70 -5.77
N LEU A 137 6.18 -5.46 -4.97
CA LEU A 137 7.20 -4.97 -4.07
C LEU A 137 8.49 -5.79 -4.24
N ALA A 138 9.61 -5.09 -4.34
CA ALA A 138 10.93 -5.67 -4.15
C ALA A 138 11.76 -4.77 -3.22
N ILE A 139 12.56 -5.35 -2.34
CA ILE A 139 13.52 -4.60 -1.51
C ILE A 139 14.89 -5.25 -1.66
N GLN A 140 15.88 -4.46 -2.05
CA GLN A 140 17.25 -4.91 -2.26
C GLN A 140 18.21 -3.77 -1.90
N ASP A 141 19.29 -4.09 -1.18
CA ASP A 141 20.34 -3.16 -0.77
C ASP A 141 19.81 -1.86 -0.13
N GLY A 142 18.78 -2.01 0.70
CA GLY A 142 18.16 -0.90 1.42
C GLY A 142 17.23 -0.02 0.57
N ILE A 143 16.96 -0.38 -0.68
CA ILE A 143 16.04 0.33 -1.57
C ILE A 143 14.79 -0.52 -1.79
N ALA A 144 13.62 0.07 -1.53
CA ALA A 144 12.35 -0.55 -1.90
C ALA A 144 11.88 -0.02 -3.27
N TYR A 145 11.28 -0.92 -4.04
CA TYR A 145 10.69 -0.64 -5.35
C TYR A 145 9.24 -1.08 -5.37
N LEU A 146 8.36 -0.22 -5.87
CA LEU A 146 6.96 -0.53 -6.12
C LEU A 146 6.62 -0.42 -7.60
N ALA A 147 5.86 -1.37 -8.13
CA ALA A 147 5.22 -1.23 -9.43
C ALA A 147 3.83 -0.64 -9.25
N VAL A 148 3.48 0.31 -10.11
CA VAL A 148 2.14 0.91 -10.16
C VAL A 148 1.45 0.44 -11.42
N GLU A 149 0.31 -0.24 -11.28
CA GLU A 149 -0.43 -0.78 -12.42
C GLU A 149 -0.95 0.34 -13.33
N ARG A 150 -1.74 1.28 -12.80
CA ARG A 150 -2.39 2.33 -13.61
C ARG A 150 -1.47 3.17 -14.48
N THR A 151 -0.23 3.33 -14.05
CA THR A 151 0.71 4.25 -14.69
C THR A 151 1.92 3.56 -15.30
N HIS A 152 2.05 2.26 -15.05
CA HIS A 152 3.20 1.45 -15.41
C HIS A 152 4.52 2.13 -14.99
N ASP A 153 4.51 2.80 -13.84
CA ASP A 153 5.70 3.42 -13.25
C ASP A 153 6.30 2.46 -12.22
N ILE A 154 7.62 2.57 -12.06
CA ILE A 154 8.31 2.01 -10.90
C ILE A 154 8.64 3.18 -9.97
N LEU A 155 8.32 3.05 -8.70
CA LEU A 155 8.67 3.99 -7.65
C LEU A 155 9.80 3.39 -6.81
N ARG A 156 10.83 4.18 -6.49
CA ARG A 156 11.90 3.80 -5.56
C ARG A 156 11.83 4.59 -4.26
N PHE A 157 12.22 3.94 -3.17
CA PHE A 157 12.18 4.46 -1.81
C PHE A 157 13.48 4.15 -1.09
N ASP A 158 14.03 5.12 -0.37
CA ASP A 158 15.21 4.92 0.49
C ASP A 158 14.79 4.24 1.80
N TRP A 159 14.56 2.93 1.69
CA TRP A 159 13.92 2.10 2.72
C TRP A 159 14.81 1.91 3.95
N ALA A 160 16.10 1.67 3.78
CA ALA A 160 17.03 1.51 4.89
C ALA A 160 17.11 2.76 5.77
N LYS A 161 16.98 3.95 5.16
CA LYS A 161 17.11 5.21 5.88
C LYS A 161 15.81 5.67 6.54
N TYR A 162 14.67 5.51 5.87
CA TYR A 162 13.41 6.11 6.31
C TYR A 162 12.25 5.10 6.50
N GLY A 163 12.43 3.84 6.10
CA GLY A 163 11.39 2.81 6.18
C GLY A 163 10.07 3.26 5.56
N VAL A 164 8.99 3.14 6.32
CA VAL A 164 7.63 3.53 5.88
C VAL A 164 7.45 5.04 5.62
N GLU A 165 8.36 5.88 6.11
CA GLU A 165 8.36 7.34 5.90
C GLU A 165 9.15 7.75 4.66
N ALA A 166 9.77 6.79 3.96
CA ALA A 166 10.48 7.04 2.71
C ALA A 166 9.52 7.62 1.65
N ARG A 167 10.00 8.63 0.93
CA ARG A 167 9.25 9.28 -0.16
C ARG A 167 9.60 8.65 -1.49
N ALA A 168 8.58 8.48 -2.33
CA ALA A 168 8.75 7.96 -3.67
C ALA A 168 9.67 8.85 -4.52
N ARG A 169 10.48 8.20 -5.35
CA ARG A 169 11.11 8.79 -6.53
C ARG A 169 10.77 7.93 -7.73
N ILE A 170 10.43 8.54 -8.85
CA ILE A 170 10.09 7.79 -10.07
C ILE A 170 11.39 7.20 -10.65
N VAL A 171 11.32 5.94 -11.06
CA VAL A 171 12.35 5.25 -11.83
C VAL A 171 11.94 5.29 -13.30
N GLN A 172 12.87 5.67 -14.17
CA GLN A 172 12.63 5.63 -15.60
C GLN A 172 12.49 4.18 -16.04
N VAL A 173 11.37 3.85 -16.67
CA VAL A 173 11.11 2.54 -17.27
C VAL A 173 11.27 2.60 -18.80
N PRO A 174 11.54 1.48 -19.48
CA PRO A 174 11.54 1.43 -20.93
C PRO A 174 10.20 1.93 -21.51
N PRO A 175 10.20 2.66 -22.65
CA PRO A 175 8.97 3.17 -23.24
C PRO A 175 7.93 2.09 -23.55
N ALA A 176 8.36 0.84 -23.78
CA ALA A 176 7.47 -0.29 -24.00
C ALA A 176 6.59 -0.60 -22.78
N ALA A 177 7.09 -0.41 -21.55
CA ALA A 177 6.31 -0.62 -20.34
C ALA A 177 5.12 0.35 -20.26
N LYS A 178 5.23 1.55 -20.83
CA LYS A 178 4.14 2.54 -20.90
C LYS A 178 3.02 2.18 -21.86
N ARG A 179 3.22 1.17 -22.70
CA ARG A 179 2.25 0.70 -23.69
C ARG A 179 1.54 -0.59 -23.25
N LEU A 180 1.77 -1.04 -22.01
CA LEU A 180 1.02 -2.16 -21.47
C LEU A 180 -0.48 -1.82 -21.47
N PRO A 181 -1.36 -2.78 -21.77
CA PRO A 181 -2.80 -2.56 -21.69
C PRO A 181 -3.23 -2.29 -20.23
N SER A 182 -4.35 -1.57 -20.08
CA SER A 182 -5.02 -1.44 -18.77
C SER A 182 -5.34 -2.83 -18.21
N ASN A 183 -5.19 -2.99 -16.89
CA ASN A 183 -5.43 -4.25 -16.18
C ASN A 183 -4.54 -5.42 -16.65
N ARG A 184 -3.39 -5.09 -17.24
CA ARG A 184 -2.33 -6.01 -17.68
C ARG A 184 -0.97 -5.39 -17.37
N GLY A 185 -0.88 -4.75 -16.20
CA GLY A 185 0.29 -4.06 -15.73
C GLY A 185 1.39 -4.99 -15.22
N MET A 186 2.29 -4.42 -14.42
CA MET A 186 3.37 -5.17 -13.77
C MET A 186 2.86 -5.75 -12.45
N GLU A 187 2.72 -7.07 -12.41
CA GLU A 187 2.23 -7.84 -11.24
C GLU A 187 3.36 -8.41 -10.36
N ALA A 188 4.60 -8.28 -10.82
CA ALA A 188 5.76 -8.81 -10.12
C ALA A 188 6.98 -7.91 -10.35
N LEU A 189 7.81 -7.79 -9.32
CA LEU A 189 9.10 -7.11 -9.38
C LEU A 189 10.15 -8.00 -8.75
N GLY A 190 11.32 -8.04 -9.39
CA GLY A 190 12.54 -8.63 -8.86
C GLY A 190 13.70 -7.69 -9.13
N VAL A 191 14.69 -7.71 -8.26
CA VAL A 191 15.97 -7.04 -8.51
C VAL A 191 16.98 -8.11 -8.88
N VAL A 192 17.54 -8.01 -10.08
CA VAL A 192 18.58 -8.92 -10.57
C VAL A 192 19.90 -8.52 -9.92
N PRO A 193 20.70 -9.47 -9.39
CA PRO A 193 22.02 -9.16 -8.86
C PRO A 193 22.92 -8.51 -9.92
N ALA A 194 23.80 -7.62 -9.50
CA ALA A 194 24.76 -7.00 -10.41
C ALA A 194 25.56 -8.06 -11.18
N GLY A 195 25.74 -7.86 -12.48
CA GLY A 195 26.50 -8.77 -13.35
C GLY A 195 25.70 -9.94 -13.94
N HIS A 196 24.39 -10.02 -13.66
CA HIS A 196 23.48 -10.98 -14.29
C HIS A 196 22.48 -10.26 -15.21
N PRO A 197 22.10 -10.85 -16.37
CA PRO A 197 21.15 -10.26 -17.30
C PRO A 197 19.72 -10.17 -16.75
#